data_AF-A0A7S2LNM9-F1
#
_entry.id   AF-A0A7S2LNM9-F1
#
_cell.length_a   1.000
_cell.length_b   1.000
_cell.length_c   1.000
_cell.angle_alpha   90.00
_cell.angle_beta   90.00
_cell.angle_gamma   90.00
#
_symmetry.space_group_name_H-M   'P 1'
#
loop_
_entity.id
_entity.type
_entity.pdbx_description
1 polymer ?
#
loop_
_entity_poly.entity_id
_entity_poly.type
_entity_poly.pdbx_seq_one_letter_code
_entity_poly.pdbx_strand_id
1 'polypeptide(L)'
;TEREFQGDVQIDSFNKEDVMATACESGFSLNIIVTMREFPLWLNDETLFEKGSVGENCRADKTERSLSPSIANPIVWKHATEYVAAVTKLLIQKYGDCIVSVSPSFNNEFETRYSQVWGGMRDYSESSIASYNEWRIEKELSFPKIKSDPPPHFPCAEVCDPITDKDVHEWLGFREEFLASKYTELCKIVKTTEGGDVDGKSYHPDCLLHFGEFFSSTDSLNTNIFFKLAKSEFVDHLVMDSNMALFGSPSSPSIVGILVSAAQGYGKSIHYELATERILKCTNEGKLENDKESLDSDSGVSFLIQSGIKRALESGVHAIGVTNLCDPKAIKNLVSNMNDGEGTDDSHSKGILLSGASSFKPTAIIFIPYRAFYAYQFAISGSTCGLDHIQCWHESFRNIPVFDHGKKAIPGTCTVDAFQHKLINVWDDLRTRHAQVAVIADPEQLTEDLLKFSKERIFPRFPCVMKDETWHFFEGDELFASYKEKSFNYPFSEVLFEIPGLCSFG
;
A
#
# COMPACT_ATOMS: atom_id res chain seq x y z
N THR A 1 11.15 -9.82 -1.24
CA THR A 1 12.01 -10.19 -2.38
C THR A 1 11.48 -9.54 -3.63
N GLU A 2 11.96 -8.34 -3.95
CA GLU A 2 11.79 -7.78 -5.29
C GLU A 2 12.88 -8.35 -6.20
N ARG A 3 12.52 -8.90 -7.36
CA ARG A 3 13.46 -8.94 -8.49
C ARG A 3 12.76 -8.63 -9.80
N GLU A 4 13.38 -7.70 -10.53
CA GLU A 4 12.91 -7.09 -11.78
C GLU A 4 13.09 -8.00 -13.02
N PHE A 5 13.75 -9.15 -12.91
CA PHE A 5 14.08 -9.99 -14.07
C PHE A 5 13.47 -11.40 -14.02
N GLN A 6 13.04 -11.90 -15.18
CA GLN A 6 12.61 -13.28 -15.37
C GLN A 6 13.77 -14.24 -15.05
N GLY A 7 13.61 -15.07 -14.04
CA GLY A 7 14.62 -16.04 -13.59
C GLY A 7 15.45 -15.59 -12.37
N ASP A 8 15.14 -14.45 -11.76
CA ASP A 8 15.91 -13.91 -10.66
C ASP A 8 15.19 -14.17 -9.31
N VAL A 9 15.90 -14.85 -8.40
CA VAL A 9 15.46 -15.73 -7.29
C VAL A 9 14.51 -16.86 -7.73
N GLN A 10 15.11 -17.99 -8.09
CA GLN A 10 14.47 -19.25 -7.76
C GLN A 10 14.52 -19.45 -6.24
N ILE A 11 13.49 -19.01 -5.52
CA ILE A 11 13.03 -19.78 -4.34
C ILE A 11 12.16 -20.93 -4.87
N ASP A 12 12.74 -21.67 -5.81
CA ASP A 12 12.29 -22.98 -6.23
C ASP A 12 13.42 -23.98 -6.00
N SER A 13 14.21 -23.74 -4.93
CA SER A 13 15.08 -24.77 -4.39
C SER A 13 14.21 -25.79 -3.66
N PHE A 14 13.83 -26.85 -4.37
CA PHE A 14 13.75 -28.23 -3.90
C PHE A 14 13.48 -28.40 -2.38
N ASN A 15 12.27 -28.87 -2.04
CA ASN A 15 11.71 -29.13 -0.70
C ASN A 15 11.05 -27.94 0.05
N LYS A 16 10.10 -27.26 -0.59
CA LYS A 16 9.09 -26.44 0.11
C LYS A 16 8.34 -27.24 1.19
N GLU A 17 8.15 -28.55 0.98
CA GLU A 17 7.58 -29.44 2.00
C GLU A 17 8.45 -29.50 3.26
N ASP A 18 9.78 -29.60 3.13
CA ASP A 18 10.67 -29.64 4.30
C ASP A 18 10.65 -28.33 5.05
N VAL A 19 10.57 -27.17 4.38
CA VAL A 19 10.55 -25.86 5.06
C VAL A 19 9.26 -25.68 5.86
N MET A 20 8.10 -25.96 5.24
CA MET A 20 6.81 -25.85 5.93
C MET A 20 6.68 -26.88 7.05
N ALA A 21 7.04 -28.15 6.79
CA ALA A 21 7.02 -29.19 7.79
C ALA A 21 7.96 -28.85 8.96
N THR A 22 9.21 -28.44 8.69
CA THR A 22 10.17 -28.05 9.73
C THR A 22 9.64 -26.89 10.57
N ALA A 23 9.04 -25.87 9.94
CA ALA A 23 8.48 -24.74 10.66
C ALA A 23 7.33 -25.17 11.58
N CYS A 24 6.38 -25.95 11.06
CA CYS A 24 5.26 -26.46 11.84
C CYS A 24 5.71 -27.41 12.96
N GLU A 25 6.63 -28.35 12.69
CA GLU A 25 7.21 -29.26 13.69
C GLU A 25 8.01 -28.51 14.77
N SER A 26 8.58 -27.36 14.42
CA SER A 26 9.24 -26.45 15.36
C SER A 26 8.26 -25.54 16.11
N GLY A 27 6.96 -25.66 15.87
CA GLY A 27 5.91 -24.89 16.55
C GLY A 27 5.75 -23.45 16.02
N PHE A 28 6.27 -23.13 14.84
CA PHE A 28 6.02 -21.84 14.20
C PHE A 28 4.67 -21.84 13.47
N SER A 29 3.97 -20.72 13.54
CA SER A 29 2.82 -20.42 12.69
C SER A 29 3.27 -19.86 11.34
N LEU A 30 2.58 -20.25 10.28
CA LEU A 30 2.89 -19.90 8.89
C LEU A 30 1.80 -19.03 8.27
N ASN A 31 2.23 -17.93 7.66
CA ASN A 31 1.43 -17.15 6.71
C ASN A 31 1.87 -17.57 5.31
N ILE A 32 0.95 -18.03 4.47
CA ILE A 32 1.28 -18.59 3.15
C ILE A 32 0.85 -17.64 2.05
N ILE A 33 1.77 -17.29 1.16
CA ILE A 33 1.46 -16.52 -0.06
C ILE A 33 1.21 -17.50 -1.20
N VAL A 34 0.01 -17.43 -1.80
CA VAL A 34 -0.37 -18.21 -2.97
C VAL A 34 -0.24 -17.33 -4.20
N THR A 35 0.88 -17.48 -4.91
CA THR A 35 1.15 -16.70 -6.13
C THR A 35 0.45 -17.30 -7.35
N MET A 36 -0.21 -16.44 -8.11
CA MET A 36 -0.90 -16.73 -9.38
C MET A 36 -0.34 -15.86 -10.51
N ARG A 37 0.88 -15.35 -10.34
CA ARG A 37 1.54 -14.44 -11.30
C ARG A 37 1.72 -15.08 -12.67
N GLU A 38 2.06 -16.37 -12.69
CA GLU A 38 2.39 -17.10 -13.90
C GLU A 38 1.37 -18.19 -14.17
N PHE A 39 1.03 -18.36 -15.44
CA PHE A 39 0.21 -19.49 -15.84
C PHE A 39 1.04 -20.76 -16.00
N PRO A 40 0.43 -21.93 -15.71
CA PRO A 40 0.94 -23.18 -16.23
C PRO A 40 1.10 -23.12 -17.75
N LEU A 41 2.17 -23.74 -18.28
CA LEU A 41 2.49 -23.72 -19.71
C LEU A 41 1.37 -24.19 -20.64
N TRP A 42 0.40 -24.97 -20.12
CA TRP A 42 -0.75 -25.45 -20.89
C TRP A 42 -1.86 -24.39 -21.08
N LEU A 43 -1.80 -23.24 -20.38
CA LEU A 43 -2.68 -22.07 -20.56
C LEU A 43 -2.00 -20.95 -21.37
N ASN A 44 -1.01 -21.29 -22.20
CA ASN A 44 -0.25 -20.30 -22.96
C ASN A 44 -0.99 -19.83 -24.24
N ASP A 45 -2.04 -19.04 -24.05
CA ASP A 45 -2.82 -18.39 -25.12
C ASP A 45 -2.80 -16.87 -24.93
N GLU A 46 -2.28 -16.13 -25.91
CA GLU A 46 -2.14 -14.66 -25.88
C GLU A 46 -3.46 -13.91 -25.55
N THR A 47 -4.62 -14.50 -25.85
CA THR A 47 -5.93 -13.93 -25.53
C THR A 47 -6.29 -13.93 -24.04
N LEU A 48 -5.56 -14.71 -23.24
CA LEU A 48 -5.74 -14.82 -21.78
C LEU A 48 -4.91 -13.79 -20.99
N PHE A 49 -4.00 -13.07 -21.65
CA PHE A 49 -3.08 -12.15 -20.97
C PHE A 49 -3.61 -10.73 -20.88
N GLU A 50 -3.09 -9.98 -19.92
CA GLU A 50 -3.29 -8.55 -19.80
C GLU A 50 -2.79 -7.80 -21.05
N LYS A 51 -3.46 -6.68 -21.38
CA LYS A 51 -3.00 -5.78 -22.45
C LYS A 51 -2.75 -4.40 -21.86
N GLY A 52 -1.53 -3.91 -22.07
CA GLY A 52 -1.13 -2.56 -21.70
C GLY A 52 -1.90 -1.49 -22.47
N SER A 53 -2.10 -0.33 -21.84
CA SER A 53 -2.57 0.90 -22.47
C SER A 53 -1.53 1.57 -23.35
N VAL A 54 -0.32 1.00 -23.46
CA VAL A 54 0.90 1.65 -23.95
C VAL A 54 0.65 2.25 -25.33
N GLY A 55 0.26 3.52 -25.34
CA GLY A 55 0.32 4.38 -26.50
C GLY A 55 1.78 4.58 -26.89
N GLU A 56 2.01 5.06 -28.11
CA GLU A 56 3.33 5.29 -28.70
C GLU A 56 4.29 6.14 -27.84
N ASN A 57 3.81 6.78 -26.76
CA ASN A 57 4.56 7.69 -25.89
C ASN A 57 5.14 7.08 -24.61
N CYS A 58 4.76 5.86 -24.21
CA CYS A 58 5.37 5.19 -23.06
C CYS A 58 6.60 4.45 -23.59
N ARG A 59 7.82 4.90 -23.22
CA ARG A 59 9.12 4.44 -23.78
C ARG A 59 9.03 3.06 -24.43
N ALA A 60 9.04 3.06 -25.76
CA ALA A 60 8.94 1.90 -26.64
C ALA A 60 10.03 0.82 -26.42
N ASP A 61 10.97 1.08 -25.50
CA ASP A 61 12.19 0.31 -25.31
C ASP A 61 12.05 -0.80 -24.25
N LYS A 62 10.92 -0.86 -23.51
CA LYS A 62 10.62 -1.90 -22.51
C LYS A 62 9.21 -2.49 -22.68
N THR A 63 8.76 -2.68 -23.92
CA THR A 63 7.58 -3.53 -24.20
C THR A 63 7.95 -5.01 -24.02
N GLU A 64 8.39 -5.40 -22.84
CA GLU A 64 8.24 -6.80 -22.45
C GLU A 64 6.73 -7.03 -22.36
N ARG A 65 6.22 -7.89 -23.25
CA ARG A 65 4.85 -8.40 -23.16
C ARG A 65 4.62 -8.80 -21.71
N SER A 66 3.63 -8.18 -21.06
CA SER A 66 3.21 -8.66 -19.74
C SER A 66 2.78 -10.10 -19.90
N LEU A 67 3.52 -11.04 -19.31
CA LEU A 67 3.15 -12.44 -19.22
C LEU A 67 2.13 -12.68 -18.08
N SER A 68 1.49 -11.63 -17.58
CA SER A 68 0.52 -11.76 -16.50
C SER A 68 -0.88 -12.09 -17.04
N PRO A 69 -1.54 -13.11 -16.46
CA PRO A 69 -2.93 -13.44 -16.73
C PRO A 69 -3.88 -12.25 -16.54
N SER A 70 -4.82 -12.04 -17.46
CA SER A 70 -5.89 -11.06 -17.26
C SER A 70 -6.97 -11.65 -16.35
N ILE A 71 -7.06 -11.17 -15.10
CA ILE A 71 -8.09 -11.63 -14.15
C ILE A 71 -9.52 -11.24 -14.55
N ALA A 72 -9.68 -10.38 -15.56
CA ALA A 72 -10.97 -10.08 -16.20
C ALA A 72 -11.41 -11.19 -17.18
N ASN A 73 -10.48 -12.01 -17.66
CA ASN A 73 -10.84 -13.14 -18.50
C ASN A 73 -11.49 -14.25 -17.65
N PRO A 74 -12.71 -14.72 -18.00
CA PRO A 74 -13.42 -15.71 -17.19
C PRO A 74 -12.70 -17.06 -17.03
N ILE A 75 -11.92 -17.49 -18.03
CA ILE A 75 -11.14 -18.74 -17.96
C ILE A 75 -10.02 -18.59 -16.93
N VAL A 76 -9.31 -17.46 -17.00
CA VAL A 76 -8.26 -17.09 -16.05
C VAL A 76 -8.81 -17.05 -14.63
N TRP A 77 -9.92 -16.33 -14.45
CA TRP A 77 -10.55 -16.16 -13.14
C TRP A 77 -10.99 -17.48 -12.52
N LYS A 78 -11.59 -18.36 -13.34
CA LYS A 78 -11.99 -19.70 -12.91
C LYS A 78 -10.79 -20.51 -12.41
N HIS A 79 -9.69 -20.53 -13.16
CA HIS A 79 -8.50 -21.29 -12.74
C HIS A 79 -7.83 -20.71 -11.51
N ALA A 80 -7.78 -19.39 -11.37
CA ALA A 80 -7.24 -18.73 -10.18
C ALA A 80 -8.02 -19.12 -8.91
N THR A 81 -9.35 -19.06 -8.97
CA THR A 81 -10.23 -19.42 -7.84
C THR A 81 -10.15 -20.91 -7.50
N GLU A 82 -10.17 -21.79 -8.51
CA GLU A 82 -9.98 -23.25 -8.31
C GLU A 82 -8.61 -23.57 -7.68
N TYR A 83 -7.55 -22.89 -8.12
CA TYR A 83 -6.20 -23.08 -7.60
C TYR A 83 -6.09 -22.66 -6.13
N VAL A 84 -6.58 -21.47 -5.78
CA VAL A 84 -6.56 -20.98 -4.39
C VAL A 84 -7.36 -21.90 -3.47
N ALA A 85 -8.54 -22.36 -3.89
CA ALA A 85 -9.34 -23.32 -3.13
C ALA A 85 -8.59 -24.64 -2.91
N ALA A 86 -7.99 -25.19 -3.98
CA ALA A 86 -7.27 -26.46 -3.91
C ALA A 86 -6.02 -26.37 -3.01
N VAL A 87 -5.21 -25.32 -3.17
CA VAL A 87 -4.00 -25.11 -2.37
C VAL A 87 -4.35 -24.88 -0.90
N THR A 88 -5.33 -24.02 -0.61
CA THR A 88 -5.79 -23.77 0.76
C THR A 88 -6.25 -25.05 1.43
N LYS A 89 -7.07 -25.85 0.74
CA LYS A 89 -7.54 -27.14 1.23
C LYS A 89 -6.37 -28.07 1.56
N LEU A 90 -5.41 -28.22 0.64
CA LEU A 90 -4.26 -29.10 0.83
C LEU A 90 -3.37 -28.66 1.99
N LEU A 91 -3.15 -27.35 2.15
CA LEU A 91 -2.36 -26.79 3.24
C LEU A 91 -3.00 -27.08 4.60
N ILE A 92 -4.31 -26.84 4.74
CA ILE A 92 -5.04 -27.14 5.98
C ILE A 92 -5.04 -28.64 6.27
N GLN A 93 -5.26 -29.49 5.26
CA GLN A 93 -5.25 -30.95 5.44
C GLN A 93 -3.92 -31.48 5.94
N LYS A 94 -2.81 -30.89 5.49
CA LYS A 94 -1.46 -31.37 5.79
C LYS A 94 -0.91 -30.78 7.08
N TYR A 95 -1.16 -29.50 7.33
CA TYR A 95 -0.49 -28.74 8.39
C TYR A 95 -1.44 -28.17 9.46
N GLY A 96 -2.76 -28.30 9.29
CA GLY A 96 -3.75 -27.89 10.29
C GLY A 96 -3.67 -26.40 10.64
N ASP A 97 -3.75 -26.12 11.94
CA ASP A 97 -3.68 -24.78 12.54
C ASP A 97 -2.28 -24.14 12.50
N CYS A 98 -1.26 -24.86 12.04
CA CYS A 98 0.03 -24.24 11.71
C CYS A 98 -0.13 -23.16 10.63
N ILE A 99 -1.07 -23.32 9.70
CA ILE A 99 -1.33 -22.36 8.62
C ILE A 99 -2.32 -21.32 9.12
N VAL A 100 -1.81 -20.24 9.72
CA VAL A 100 -2.65 -19.22 10.36
C VAL A 100 -3.35 -18.31 9.36
N SER A 101 -2.72 -18.02 8.22
CA SER A 101 -3.33 -17.19 7.19
C SER A 101 -2.85 -17.55 5.78
N VAL A 102 -3.67 -17.18 4.80
CA VAL A 102 -3.35 -17.32 3.37
C VAL A 102 -3.54 -15.98 2.66
N SER A 103 -2.54 -15.61 1.85
CA SER A 103 -2.52 -14.40 1.03
C SER A 103 -2.51 -14.76 -0.46
N PRO A 104 -3.65 -14.63 -1.17
CA PRO A 104 -3.65 -14.73 -2.63
C PRO A 104 -2.90 -13.53 -3.23
N SER A 105 -2.10 -13.72 -4.28
CA SER A 105 -1.46 -12.60 -5.00
C SER A 105 -1.26 -12.89 -6.48
N PHE A 106 -1.42 -11.87 -7.32
CA PHE A 106 -1.23 -11.93 -8.78
C PHE A 106 0.06 -11.28 -9.28
N ASN A 107 0.86 -10.65 -8.42
CA ASN A 107 2.04 -9.89 -8.87
C ASN A 107 3.35 -10.40 -8.24
N ASN A 108 4.45 -9.80 -8.68
CA ASN A 108 5.84 -10.13 -8.36
C ASN A 108 6.31 -9.60 -7.00
N GLU A 109 5.65 -8.58 -6.47
CA GLU A 109 5.94 -8.00 -5.15
C GLU A 109 5.07 -8.63 -4.05
N PHE A 110 4.27 -9.64 -4.41
CA PHE A 110 3.32 -10.33 -3.52
C PHE A 110 2.31 -9.39 -2.86
N GLU A 111 2.06 -8.26 -3.51
CA GLU A 111 1.12 -7.26 -3.05
C GLU A 111 -0.28 -7.53 -3.60
N THR A 112 -1.24 -6.78 -3.10
CA THR A 112 -2.64 -6.78 -3.48
C THR A 112 -2.81 -5.61 -4.43
N ARG A 113 -2.38 -5.80 -5.68
CA ARG A 113 -2.43 -4.83 -6.76
C ARG A 113 -2.45 -5.52 -8.12
N TYR A 114 -2.66 -4.74 -9.19
CA TYR A 114 -2.47 -5.20 -10.56
C TYR A 114 -1.03 -5.67 -10.80
N SER A 115 -0.79 -6.48 -11.85
CA SER A 115 0.57 -6.95 -12.22
C SER A 115 1.51 -5.83 -12.69
N GLN A 116 1.00 -4.60 -12.74
CA GLN A 116 1.64 -3.42 -13.27
C GLN A 116 2.83 -3.01 -12.40
N VAL A 117 4.01 -2.90 -13.02
CA VAL A 117 5.26 -2.50 -12.35
C VAL A 117 5.63 -1.02 -12.58
N TRP A 118 4.95 -0.29 -13.48
CA TRP A 118 5.28 1.11 -13.82
C TRP A 118 4.05 1.85 -14.33
N GLY A 119 4.05 3.19 -14.37
CA GLY A 119 2.93 4.12 -14.65
C GLY A 119 2.08 3.94 -15.93
N GLY A 120 2.14 2.80 -16.62
CA GLY A 120 1.22 2.38 -17.67
C GLY A 120 0.27 1.27 -17.21
N MET A 121 -1.03 1.54 -17.33
CA MET A 121 -2.11 0.62 -16.98
C MET A 121 -2.11 -0.66 -17.85
N ARG A 122 -2.51 -1.81 -17.30
CA ARG A 122 -2.41 -3.14 -17.95
C ARG A 122 -3.75 -3.87 -18.18
N ASP A 123 -4.84 -3.19 -17.90
CA ASP A 123 -6.20 -3.69 -17.91
C ASP A 123 -6.97 -3.21 -19.15
N TYR A 124 -6.32 -3.24 -20.31
CA TYR A 124 -6.90 -2.86 -21.62
C TYR A 124 -7.19 -4.10 -22.49
N SER A 125 -7.26 -5.30 -21.89
CA SER A 125 -7.68 -6.50 -22.60
C SER A 125 -9.14 -6.41 -23.00
N GLU A 126 -9.56 -7.16 -24.02
CA GLU A 126 -10.97 -7.18 -24.46
C GLU A 126 -11.92 -7.55 -23.30
N SER A 127 -11.51 -8.49 -22.45
CA SER A 127 -12.26 -8.86 -21.25
C SER A 127 -12.32 -7.73 -20.23
N SER A 128 -11.22 -6.98 -20.02
CA SER A 128 -11.20 -5.85 -19.08
C SER A 128 -12.10 -4.71 -19.55
N ILE A 129 -12.07 -4.40 -20.86
CA ILE A 129 -12.95 -3.41 -21.48
C ILE A 129 -14.42 -3.85 -21.39
N ALA A 130 -14.71 -5.15 -21.57
CA ALA A 130 -16.05 -5.67 -21.37
C ALA A 130 -16.53 -5.50 -19.92
N SER A 131 -15.70 -5.86 -18.93
CA SER A 131 -16.02 -5.68 -17.51
C SER A 131 -16.23 -4.21 -17.12
N TYR A 132 -15.47 -3.28 -17.70
CA TYR A 132 -15.69 -1.85 -17.47
C TYR A 132 -17.03 -1.36 -18.03
N ASN A 133 -17.41 -1.83 -19.21
CA ASN A 133 -18.71 -1.48 -19.79
C ASN A 133 -19.86 -2.04 -18.96
N GLU A 134 -19.74 -3.25 -18.43
CA GLU A 134 -20.70 -3.84 -17.49
C GLU A 134 -20.80 -3.00 -16.21
N TRP A 135 -19.67 -2.63 -15.62
CA TRP A 135 -19.60 -1.79 -14.43
C TRP A 135 -20.26 -0.42 -14.64
N ARG A 136 -20.02 0.23 -15.79
CA ARG A 136 -20.68 1.49 -16.13
C ARG A 136 -22.20 1.38 -16.21
N ILE A 137 -22.69 0.27 -16.78
CA ILE A 137 -24.13 -0.01 -16.87
C ILE A 137 -24.71 -0.18 -15.46
N GLU A 138 -24.03 -0.93 -14.59
CA GLU A 138 -24.43 -1.14 -13.19
C GLU A 138 -24.49 0.16 -12.40
N LYS A 139 -23.52 1.06 -12.62
CA LYS A 139 -23.46 2.38 -11.95
C LYS A 139 -24.42 3.42 -12.53
N GLU A 140 -25.26 3.05 -13.50
CA GLU A 140 -26.18 3.95 -14.21
C GLU A 140 -25.48 5.22 -14.75
N LEU A 141 -24.19 5.13 -15.07
CA LEU A 141 -23.42 6.25 -15.60
C LEU A 141 -23.96 6.56 -17.00
N SER A 142 -24.69 7.67 -17.11
CA SER A 142 -25.49 8.05 -18.28
C SER A 142 -24.66 8.16 -19.57
N PHE A 143 -25.12 7.58 -20.68
CA PHE A 143 -24.58 7.86 -22.01
C PHE A 143 -25.67 7.97 -23.09
N PRO A 144 -25.63 8.98 -23.98
CA PRO A 144 -26.27 8.89 -25.27
C PRO A 144 -25.33 8.10 -26.21
N LYS A 145 -25.58 6.79 -26.33
CA LYS A 145 -24.95 5.81 -27.27
C LYS A 145 -23.68 5.12 -26.76
N ILE A 146 -23.89 3.92 -26.22
CA ILE A 146 -22.87 2.87 -26.10
C ILE A 146 -22.42 2.48 -27.52
N LYS A 147 -21.41 3.16 -28.06
CA LYS A 147 -20.38 2.44 -28.79
C LYS A 147 -19.27 2.16 -27.78
N SER A 148 -18.51 1.11 -28.04
CA SER A 148 -17.35 0.69 -27.27
C SER A 148 -16.27 1.77 -27.29
N ASP A 149 -16.50 2.89 -26.60
CA ASP A 149 -15.49 3.91 -26.45
C ASP A 149 -14.38 3.26 -25.61
N PRO A 150 -13.14 3.23 -26.13
CA PRO A 150 -12.05 2.63 -25.39
C PRO A 150 -11.88 3.37 -24.06
N PRO A 151 -11.43 2.69 -22.99
CA PRO A 151 -11.06 3.36 -21.75
C PRO A 151 -10.09 4.51 -22.05
N PRO A 152 -10.14 5.61 -21.27
CA PRO A 152 -9.34 6.79 -21.54
C PRO A 152 -7.85 6.43 -21.60
N HIS A 153 -7.13 7.09 -22.51
CA HIS A 153 -5.68 6.94 -22.56
C HIS A 153 -5.07 7.56 -21.30
N PHE A 154 -4.49 6.74 -20.44
CA PHE A 154 -3.78 7.24 -19.28
C PHE A 154 -2.37 7.70 -19.68
N PRO A 155 -1.96 8.94 -19.34
CA PRO A 155 -0.63 9.43 -19.65
C PRO A 155 0.44 8.62 -18.88
N CYS A 156 1.42 8.08 -19.60
CA CYS A 156 2.47 7.22 -19.05
C CYS A 156 3.62 7.96 -18.33
N ALA A 157 3.50 9.26 -18.05
CA ALA A 157 4.55 10.05 -17.41
C ALA A 157 3.96 11.27 -16.67
N GLU A 158 4.68 11.70 -15.62
CA GLU A 158 4.63 13.01 -14.94
C GLU A 158 3.29 13.74 -15.08
N VAL A 159 2.23 13.19 -14.45
CA VAL A 159 0.95 13.89 -14.36
C VAL A 159 1.09 15.01 -13.33
N CYS A 160 1.59 16.14 -13.80
CA CYS A 160 1.83 17.30 -12.97
C CYS A 160 0.53 18.06 -12.69
N ASP A 161 -0.44 17.93 -13.58
CA ASP A 161 -1.75 18.49 -13.35
C ASP A 161 -2.65 17.50 -12.60
N PRO A 162 -3.54 18.00 -11.73
CA PRO A 162 -4.54 17.16 -11.09
C PRO A 162 -5.41 16.51 -12.16
N ILE A 163 -5.72 15.23 -11.99
CA ILE A 163 -6.71 14.55 -12.82
C ILE A 163 -8.06 15.16 -12.45
N THR A 164 -8.66 15.91 -13.38
CA THR A 164 -10.04 16.42 -13.26
C THR A 164 -10.98 15.84 -14.31
N ASP A 165 -10.45 15.02 -15.22
CA ASP A 165 -11.22 14.36 -16.27
C ASP A 165 -12.13 13.29 -15.65
N LYS A 166 -13.43 13.43 -15.90
CA LYS A 166 -14.46 12.54 -15.37
C LYS A 166 -14.29 11.10 -15.87
N ASP A 167 -13.95 10.90 -17.15
CA ASP A 167 -13.83 9.57 -17.74
C ASP A 167 -12.61 8.85 -17.14
N VAL A 168 -11.52 9.58 -16.90
CA VAL A 168 -10.34 9.05 -16.19
C VAL A 168 -10.71 8.65 -14.76
N HIS A 169 -11.43 9.50 -14.02
CA HIS A 169 -11.90 9.17 -12.68
C HIS A 169 -12.83 7.96 -12.64
N GLU A 170 -13.74 7.83 -13.59
CA GLU A 170 -14.62 6.66 -13.72
C GLU A 170 -13.84 5.38 -14.02
N TRP A 171 -12.85 5.44 -14.91
CA TRP A 171 -11.97 4.31 -15.17
C TRP A 171 -11.24 3.88 -13.90
N LEU A 172 -10.67 4.81 -13.16
CA LEU A 172 -9.94 4.52 -11.93
C LEU A 172 -10.84 3.98 -10.81
N GLY A 173 -12.08 4.49 -10.74
CA GLY A 173 -13.15 3.93 -9.91
C GLY A 173 -13.40 2.47 -10.25
N PHE A 174 -13.63 2.15 -11.53
CA PHE A 174 -13.78 0.77 -12.00
C PHE A 174 -12.61 -0.12 -11.58
N ARG A 175 -11.36 0.32 -11.83
CA ARG A 175 -10.16 -0.47 -11.51
C ARG A 175 -10.13 -0.88 -10.03
N GLU A 176 -10.44 0.07 -9.16
CA GLU A 176 -10.48 -0.19 -7.73
C GLU A 176 -11.60 -1.18 -7.38
N GLU A 177 -12.83 -0.92 -7.81
CA GLU A 177 -13.96 -1.77 -7.45
C GLU A 177 -13.80 -3.19 -8.00
N PHE A 178 -13.37 -3.29 -9.25
CA PHE A 178 -13.15 -4.55 -9.93
C PHE A 178 -12.09 -5.37 -9.20
N LEU A 179 -10.89 -4.82 -8.97
CA LEU A 179 -9.82 -5.57 -8.33
C LEU A 179 -10.15 -5.90 -6.86
N ALA A 180 -10.76 -4.98 -6.11
CA ALA A 180 -11.21 -5.24 -4.75
C ALA A 180 -12.24 -6.38 -4.70
N SER A 181 -13.15 -6.47 -5.68
CA SER A 181 -14.11 -7.58 -5.76
C SER A 181 -13.41 -8.93 -5.96
N LYS A 182 -12.37 -8.97 -6.79
CA LYS A 182 -11.58 -10.19 -7.05
C LYS A 182 -10.87 -10.67 -5.79
N TYR A 183 -10.15 -9.79 -5.09
CA TYR A 183 -9.49 -10.17 -3.84
C TYR A 183 -10.48 -10.52 -2.73
N THR A 184 -11.64 -9.86 -2.68
CA THR A 184 -12.71 -10.23 -1.75
C THR A 184 -13.22 -11.65 -2.00
N GLU A 185 -13.44 -12.04 -3.26
CA GLU A 185 -13.85 -13.39 -3.62
C GLU A 185 -12.78 -14.43 -3.25
N LEU A 186 -11.50 -14.14 -3.46
CA LEU A 186 -10.40 -15.04 -3.08
C LEU A 186 -10.29 -15.18 -1.57
N CYS A 187 -10.39 -14.09 -0.82
CA CYS A 187 -10.42 -14.15 0.64
C CYS A 187 -11.64 -14.92 1.16
N LYS A 188 -12.80 -14.76 0.52
CA LYS A 188 -13.98 -15.58 0.82
C LYS A 188 -13.69 -17.06 0.59
N ILE A 189 -13.03 -17.42 -0.51
CA ILE A 189 -12.60 -18.81 -0.77
C ILE A 189 -11.69 -19.31 0.34
N VAL A 190 -10.68 -18.54 0.74
CA VAL A 190 -9.76 -18.89 1.85
C VAL A 190 -10.54 -19.20 3.12
N LYS A 191 -11.46 -18.31 3.53
CA LYS A 191 -12.24 -18.43 4.77
C LYS A 191 -13.35 -19.46 4.75
N THR A 192 -13.75 -19.93 3.57
CA THR A 192 -14.86 -20.90 3.41
C THR A 192 -14.39 -22.26 2.92
N THR A 193 -13.12 -22.40 2.55
CA THR A 193 -12.57 -23.69 2.13
C THR A 193 -12.52 -24.63 3.33
N GLU A 194 -13.31 -25.69 3.29
CA GLU A 194 -13.27 -26.79 4.24
C GLU A 194 -12.05 -27.67 3.93
N GLY A 195 -11.04 -27.56 4.80
CA GLY A 195 -9.78 -28.29 4.69
C GLY A 195 -9.64 -29.40 5.71
N GLY A 196 -10.01 -29.17 6.96
CA GLY A 196 -9.82 -30.14 8.02
C GLY A 196 -10.40 -29.70 9.36
N ASP A 197 -10.35 -30.61 10.32
CA ASP A 197 -10.78 -30.36 11.69
C ASP A 197 -9.55 -30.19 12.59
N VAL A 198 -9.52 -29.11 13.36
CA VAL A 198 -8.57 -28.92 14.46
C VAL A 198 -9.37 -29.07 15.75
N ASP A 199 -8.97 -30.02 16.60
CA ASP A 199 -9.67 -30.38 17.84
C ASP A 199 -11.18 -30.67 17.65
N GLY A 200 -11.54 -31.28 16.52
CA GLY A 200 -12.94 -31.64 16.20
C GLY A 200 -13.82 -30.45 15.80
N LYS A 201 -13.22 -29.32 15.42
CA LYS A 201 -13.92 -28.17 14.84
C LYS A 201 -13.33 -27.85 13.47
N SER A 202 -14.20 -27.49 12.53
CA SER A 202 -13.77 -26.97 11.22
C SER A 202 -12.84 -25.78 11.43
N TYR A 203 -11.64 -25.87 10.86
CA TYR A 203 -10.65 -24.82 10.88
C TYR A 203 -10.59 -24.12 9.52
N HIS A 204 -10.55 -22.79 9.57
CA HIS A 204 -10.34 -21.94 8.39
C HIS A 204 -9.23 -20.93 8.72
N PRO A 205 -8.21 -20.82 7.85
CA PRO A 205 -7.17 -19.81 8.02
C PRO A 205 -7.75 -18.42 7.76
N ASP A 206 -7.11 -17.43 8.36
CA ASP A 206 -7.44 -16.03 8.13
C ASP A 206 -7.04 -15.59 6.70
N CYS A 207 -7.75 -14.61 6.13
CA CYS A 207 -7.25 -13.97 4.90
C CYS A 207 -6.37 -12.78 5.24
N LEU A 208 -5.15 -12.81 4.72
CA LEU A 208 -4.18 -11.73 4.84
C LEU A 208 -3.96 -11.11 3.48
N LEU A 209 -3.98 -9.78 3.39
CA LEU A 209 -3.66 -9.05 2.16
C LEU A 209 -2.50 -8.11 2.43
N HIS A 210 -1.49 -8.20 1.56
CA HIS A 210 -0.32 -7.33 1.57
C HIS A 210 -0.55 -6.16 0.61
N PHE A 211 -0.36 -4.94 1.05
CA PHE A 211 -0.54 -3.74 0.26
C PHE A 211 0.79 -3.00 0.20
N GLY A 212 1.14 -2.53 -1.00
CA GLY A 212 2.19 -1.54 -1.16
C GLY A 212 1.83 -0.20 -0.52
N GLU A 213 2.42 0.84 -1.06
CA GLU A 213 2.51 2.16 -0.49
C GLU A 213 1.22 2.98 -0.77
N PHE A 214 0.25 3.02 0.14
CA PHE A 214 -0.86 3.99 0.03
C PHE A 214 -0.47 5.36 0.62
N PHE A 215 -1.24 6.40 0.30
CA PHE A 215 -0.82 7.80 0.48
C PHE A 215 0.56 8.12 -0.13
N SER A 216 0.82 7.49 -1.27
CA SER A 216 2.00 7.71 -2.10
C SER A 216 1.58 7.79 -3.56
N SER A 217 2.39 8.49 -4.35
CA SER A 217 2.33 8.56 -5.81
C SER A 217 2.87 7.31 -6.50
N THR A 218 3.81 6.57 -5.89
CA THR A 218 4.39 5.32 -6.46
C THR A 218 3.32 4.28 -6.74
N ASP A 219 2.34 4.19 -5.85
CA ASP A 219 1.36 3.10 -5.84
C ASP A 219 -0.07 3.58 -6.07
N SER A 220 -0.19 4.82 -6.53
CA SER A 220 -1.38 5.45 -7.07
C SER A 220 -2.26 4.53 -7.91
N LEU A 221 -1.69 3.82 -8.86
CA LEU A 221 -2.43 2.97 -9.80
C LEU A 221 -2.77 1.60 -9.22
N ASN A 222 -2.29 1.28 -8.02
CA ASN A 222 -2.11 -0.08 -7.53
C ASN A 222 -2.73 -0.32 -6.14
N THR A 223 -2.62 0.63 -5.19
CA THR A 223 -3.04 0.44 -3.77
C THR A 223 -4.31 1.17 -3.37
N ASN A 224 -5.02 1.83 -4.30
CA ASN A 224 -6.32 2.45 -4.02
C ASN A 224 -7.37 1.47 -3.48
N ILE A 225 -7.20 0.18 -3.76
CA ILE A 225 -8.08 -0.87 -3.27
C ILE A 225 -8.00 -1.08 -1.76
N PHE A 226 -6.97 -0.53 -1.09
CA PHE A 226 -6.74 -0.69 0.35
C PHE A 226 -7.98 -0.34 1.16
N PHE A 227 -8.53 0.87 1.01
CA PHE A 227 -9.65 1.33 1.83
C PHE A 227 -10.92 0.51 1.58
N LYS A 228 -11.12 0.02 0.35
CA LYS A 228 -12.25 -0.85 0.02
C LYS A 228 -12.09 -2.25 0.60
N LEU A 229 -10.91 -2.84 0.51
CA LEU A 229 -10.61 -4.18 1.04
C LEU A 229 -10.52 -4.21 2.57
N ALA A 230 -10.07 -3.12 3.20
CA ALA A 230 -10.05 -3.00 4.65
C ALA A 230 -11.45 -3.06 5.26
N LYS A 231 -12.50 -2.66 4.53
CA LYS A 231 -13.92 -2.81 4.93
C LYS A 231 -14.46 -4.22 4.76
N SER A 232 -13.81 -5.07 3.98
CA SER A 232 -14.31 -6.41 3.67
C SER A 232 -14.36 -7.29 4.91
N GLU A 233 -15.49 -7.98 5.15
CA GLU A 233 -15.61 -8.97 6.23
C GLU A 233 -14.72 -10.21 6.02
N PHE A 234 -14.26 -10.41 4.79
CA PHE A 234 -13.43 -11.55 4.41
C PHE A 234 -11.93 -11.27 4.56
N VAL A 235 -11.52 -10.03 4.80
CA VAL A 235 -10.11 -9.68 5.04
C VAL A 235 -9.91 -9.57 6.55
N ASP A 236 -8.92 -10.25 7.10
CA ASP A 236 -8.66 -10.31 8.55
C ASP A 236 -7.38 -9.54 8.91
N HIS A 237 -6.36 -9.62 8.04
CA HIS A 237 -5.08 -8.96 8.23
C HIS A 237 -4.74 -8.02 7.06
N LEU A 238 -4.21 -6.85 7.40
CA LEU A 238 -3.66 -5.86 6.49
C LEU A 238 -2.15 -5.78 6.71
N VAL A 239 -1.34 -6.24 5.76
CA VAL A 239 0.10 -5.98 5.75
C VAL A 239 0.36 -4.76 4.88
N MET A 240 1.15 -3.82 5.38
CA MET A 240 1.49 -2.60 4.66
C MET A 240 2.99 -2.50 4.49
N ASP A 241 3.45 -2.19 3.29
CA ASP A 241 4.86 -1.96 3.01
C ASP A 241 5.38 -0.68 3.71
N SER A 242 6.69 -0.65 3.89
CA SER A 242 7.40 0.21 4.81
C SER A 242 7.26 1.69 4.50
N ASN A 243 7.09 2.04 3.22
CA ASN A 243 7.16 3.41 2.71
C ASN A 243 8.45 4.16 3.14
N MET A 244 9.45 3.45 3.68
CA MET A 244 10.64 4.05 4.27
C MET A 244 11.66 4.48 3.21
N ALA A 245 11.53 3.95 2.00
CA ALA A 245 12.29 4.38 0.82
C ALA A 245 11.33 4.61 -0.34
N LEU A 246 11.01 5.87 -0.62
CA LEU A 246 10.09 6.27 -1.67
C LEU A 246 10.85 6.80 -2.89
N PHE A 247 10.50 6.35 -4.09
CA PHE A 247 11.23 6.68 -5.33
C PHE A 247 12.75 6.46 -5.22
N GLY A 248 13.16 5.43 -4.48
CA GLY A 248 14.56 5.09 -4.25
C GLY A 248 15.31 6.07 -3.33
N SER A 249 14.60 6.90 -2.56
CA SER A 249 15.18 7.81 -1.56
C SER A 249 14.56 7.56 -0.18
N PRO A 250 15.31 7.73 0.92
CA PRO A 250 14.75 7.64 2.27
C PRO A 250 13.57 8.60 2.47
N SER A 251 12.51 8.12 3.12
CA SER A 251 11.34 8.91 3.50
C SER A 251 11.32 9.20 5.00
N SER A 252 10.41 10.07 5.44
CA SER A 252 10.21 10.34 6.87
C SER A 252 9.59 9.11 7.55
N PRO A 253 10.12 8.64 8.70
CA PRO A 253 9.51 7.55 9.46
C PRO A 253 8.08 7.85 9.92
N SER A 254 7.67 9.13 9.95
CA SER A 254 6.32 9.53 10.33
C SER A 254 5.23 9.01 9.37
N ILE A 255 5.57 8.69 8.13
CA ILE A 255 4.61 8.05 7.21
C ILE A 255 4.08 6.73 7.75
N VAL A 256 4.93 5.94 8.42
CA VAL A 256 4.53 4.65 8.99
C VAL A 256 3.40 4.84 10.00
N GLY A 257 3.52 5.87 10.84
CA GLY A 257 2.49 6.21 11.82
C GLY A 257 1.16 6.61 11.18
N ILE A 258 1.22 7.36 10.06
CA ILE A 258 0.06 7.76 9.26
C ILE A 258 -0.65 6.54 8.66
N LEU A 259 0.09 5.62 8.04
CA LEU A 259 -0.47 4.42 7.39
C LEU A 259 -1.13 3.50 8.41
N VAL A 260 -0.41 3.17 9.49
CA VAL A 260 -0.95 2.33 10.57
C VAL A 260 -2.19 2.98 11.19
N SER A 261 -2.16 4.30 11.41
CA SER A 261 -3.32 5.03 11.94
C SER A 261 -4.53 4.97 11.02
N ALA A 262 -4.34 5.11 9.71
CA ALA A 262 -5.42 4.97 8.73
C ALA A 262 -6.01 3.55 8.71
N ALA A 263 -5.17 2.52 8.87
CA ALA A 263 -5.61 1.13 8.91
C ALA A 263 -6.38 0.78 10.20
N GLN A 264 -6.10 1.44 11.33
CA GLN A 264 -6.74 1.13 12.62
C GLN A 264 -8.27 1.29 12.61
N GLY A 265 -8.79 2.24 11.82
CA GLY A 265 -10.22 2.51 11.75
C GLY A 265 -11.08 1.33 11.27
N TYR A 266 -10.47 0.29 10.68
CA TYR A 266 -11.18 -0.85 10.09
C TYR A 266 -11.29 -2.07 11.00
N GLY A 267 -10.69 -2.03 12.21
CA GLY A 267 -10.79 -3.13 13.18
C GLY A 267 -10.14 -4.44 12.71
N LYS A 268 -9.14 -4.34 11.81
CA LYS A 268 -8.36 -5.48 11.30
C LYS A 268 -7.05 -5.62 12.07
N SER A 269 -6.43 -6.79 11.96
CA SER A 269 -5.04 -6.97 12.38
C SER A 269 -4.12 -6.23 11.41
N ILE A 270 -3.19 -5.45 11.94
CA ILE A 270 -2.33 -4.54 11.15
C ILE A 270 -0.90 -4.96 11.29
N HIS A 271 -0.28 -5.27 10.17
CA HIS A 271 1.07 -5.75 10.06
C HIS A 271 1.86 -4.72 9.27
N TYR A 272 3.03 -4.36 9.78
CA TYR A 272 3.92 -3.44 9.10
C TYR A 272 5.13 -4.21 8.58
N GLU A 273 5.36 -4.16 7.28
CA GLU A 273 6.55 -4.73 6.66
C GLU A 273 7.66 -3.69 6.62
N LEU A 274 8.86 -4.08 7.08
CA LEU A 274 10.10 -3.34 6.95
C LEU A 274 10.89 -3.91 5.76
N ALA A 275 10.69 -3.35 4.57
CA ALA A 275 11.48 -3.66 3.38
C ALA A 275 12.88 -3.05 3.48
N THR A 276 13.89 -3.89 3.75
CA THR A 276 15.25 -3.43 4.04
C THR A 276 16.18 -3.35 2.82
N GLU A 277 15.81 -3.95 1.68
CA GLU A 277 16.61 -3.99 0.46
C GLU A 277 16.90 -2.63 -0.15
N ARG A 278 16.01 -1.65 0.10
CA ARG A 278 16.14 -0.27 -0.40
C ARG A 278 16.88 0.66 0.56
N ILE A 279 17.39 0.13 1.68
CA ILE A 279 18.09 0.92 2.71
C ILE A 279 19.38 0.24 3.20
N LEU A 280 19.50 -1.08 3.08
CA LEU A 280 20.70 -1.85 3.36
C LEU A 280 21.35 -2.33 2.06
N LYS A 281 22.67 -2.16 1.94
CA LYS A 281 23.43 -2.73 0.85
C LYS A 281 23.82 -4.17 1.17
N CYS A 282 23.29 -5.10 0.38
CA CYS A 282 23.71 -6.50 0.41
C CYS A 282 24.68 -6.79 -0.75
N THR A 283 25.71 -7.56 -0.45
CA THR A 283 26.51 -8.29 -1.44
C THR A 283 25.65 -9.34 -2.17
N ASN A 284 26.13 -9.82 -3.32
CA ASN A 284 25.46 -10.88 -4.08
C ASN A 284 25.31 -12.19 -3.28
N GLU A 285 26.16 -12.41 -2.28
CA GLU A 285 26.10 -13.54 -1.36
C GLU A 285 25.14 -13.34 -0.18
N GLY A 286 24.37 -12.25 -0.17
CA GLY A 286 23.42 -11.93 0.90
C GLY A 286 24.10 -11.48 2.20
N LYS A 287 25.30 -10.92 2.15
CA LYS A 287 25.95 -10.31 3.34
C LYS A 287 25.89 -8.79 3.27
N LEU A 288 25.84 -8.10 4.40
CA LEU A 288 25.97 -6.64 4.43
C LEU A 288 27.30 -6.21 3.78
N GLU A 289 27.26 -5.24 2.87
CA GLU A 289 28.47 -4.64 2.31
C GLU A 289 29.21 -3.84 3.39
N ASN A 290 30.45 -4.24 3.69
CA ASN A 290 31.45 -3.58 4.56
C ASN A 290 31.13 -3.49 6.08
N ASP A 291 31.46 -4.54 6.83
CA ASP A 291 31.49 -4.59 8.32
C ASP A 291 32.33 -3.50 9.03
N LYS A 292 33.01 -2.58 8.31
CA LYS A 292 34.04 -1.69 8.91
C LYS A 292 34.09 -0.24 8.45
N GLU A 293 33.41 0.18 7.38
CA GLU A 293 33.62 1.53 6.80
C GLU A 293 32.39 2.44 6.74
N SER A 294 31.28 2.14 7.44
CA SER A 294 30.10 2.99 7.36
C SER A 294 29.26 3.12 8.64
N LEU A 295 29.93 3.29 9.79
CA LEU A 295 29.27 3.65 11.06
C LEU A 295 28.24 4.79 10.90
N ASP A 296 28.48 5.73 9.98
CA ASP A 296 27.55 6.84 9.69
C ASP A 296 26.35 6.44 8.81
N SER A 297 26.50 5.54 7.82
CA SER A 297 25.33 5.04 7.08
C SER A 297 24.50 4.10 7.95
N ASP A 298 25.17 3.33 8.82
CA ASP A 298 24.51 2.43 9.76
C ASP A 298 23.72 3.24 10.80
N SER A 299 24.20 4.41 11.22
CA SER A 299 23.45 5.29 12.12
C SER A 299 22.19 5.88 11.46
N GLY A 300 22.28 6.31 10.19
CA GLY A 300 21.14 6.80 9.42
C GLY A 300 20.06 5.73 9.20
N VAL A 301 20.48 4.54 8.75
CA VAL A 301 19.57 3.41 8.53
C VAL A 301 18.98 2.91 9.84
N SER A 302 19.79 2.76 10.89
CA SER A 302 19.31 2.37 12.22
C SER A 302 18.29 3.39 12.74
N PHE A 303 18.57 4.69 12.59
CA PHE A 303 17.63 5.73 13.01
C PHE A 303 16.31 5.67 12.23
N LEU A 304 16.35 5.47 10.90
CA LEU A 304 15.16 5.32 10.07
C LEU A 304 14.31 4.12 10.51
N ILE A 305 14.92 2.94 10.63
CA ILE A 305 14.24 1.69 11.04
C ILE A 305 13.67 1.82 12.45
N GLN A 306 14.49 2.31 13.40
CA GLN A 306 14.06 2.43 14.80
C GLN A 306 12.91 3.43 14.94
N SER A 307 13.00 4.57 14.25
CA SER A 307 11.95 5.56 14.23
C SER A 307 10.68 5.01 13.57
N GLY A 308 10.80 4.28 12.47
CA GLY A 308 9.66 3.65 11.77
C GLY A 308 8.93 2.65 12.66
N ILE A 309 9.66 1.75 13.31
CA ILE A 309 9.10 0.81 14.30
C ILE A 309 8.42 1.56 15.45
N LYS A 310 9.08 2.59 16.00
CA LYS A 310 8.50 3.41 17.07
C LYS A 310 7.19 4.04 16.61
N ARG A 311 7.14 4.60 15.40
CA ARG A 311 5.91 5.18 14.83
C ARG A 311 4.82 4.13 14.62
N ALA A 312 5.16 2.94 14.14
CA ALA A 312 4.21 1.84 13.98
C ALA A 312 3.59 1.43 15.33
N LEU A 313 4.42 1.29 16.37
CA LEU A 313 3.99 0.91 17.71
C LEU A 313 3.13 2.00 18.38
N GLU A 314 3.51 3.27 18.27
CA GLU A 314 2.72 4.41 18.75
C GLU A 314 1.34 4.47 18.09
N SER A 315 1.28 4.15 16.79
CA SER A 315 0.03 4.06 16.04
C SER A 315 -0.68 2.70 16.20
N GLY A 316 -0.18 1.80 17.05
CA GLY A 316 -0.84 0.54 17.42
C GLY A 316 -0.86 -0.54 16.32
N VAL A 317 0.30 -0.77 15.69
CA VAL A 317 0.56 -1.96 14.87
C VAL A 317 0.45 -3.25 15.72
N HIS A 318 0.00 -4.35 15.11
CA HIS A 318 -0.13 -5.65 15.75
C HIS A 318 1.10 -6.55 15.54
N ALA A 319 1.74 -6.44 14.38
CA ALA A 319 2.94 -7.21 14.05
C ALA A 319 3.90 -6.41 13.16
N ILE A 320 5.19 -6.70 13.26
CA ILE A 320 6.23 -6.11 12.42
C ILE A 320 6.95 -7.25 11.71
N GLY A 321 6.86 -7.28 10.39
CA GLY A 321 7.63 -8.15 9.53
C GLY A 321 8.89 -7.43 9.06
N VAL A 322 9.98 -8.17 8.84
CA VAL A 322 11.18 -7.62 8.19
C VAL A 322 11.48 -8.49 6.99
N THR A 323 11.62 -7.86 5.83
CA THR A 323 11.89 -8.56 4.58
C THR A 323 13.21 -8.12 3.99
N ASN A 324 13.78 -9.02 3.19
CA ASN A 324 15.02 -8.80 2.44
C ASN A 324 16.24 -8.39 3.27
N LEU A 325 16.27 -8.79 4.55
CA LEU A 325 17.49 -8.69 5.36
C LEU A 325 18.59 -9.53 4.72
N CYS A 326 19.78 -8.95 4.55
CA CYS A 326 20.94 -9.70 4.08
C CYS A 326 21.23 -10.88 5.05
N ASP A 327 21.34 -10.59 6.35
CA ASP A 327 21.47 -11.58 7.42
C ASP A 327 20.35 -11.35 8.44
N PRO A 328 19.49 -12.35 8.74
CA PRO A 328 18.48 -12.24 9.79
C PRO A 328 19.03 -11.78 11.15
N LYS A 329 20.30 -12.07 11.47
CA LYS A 329 20.94 -11.63 12.72
C LYS A 329 21.18 -10.12 12.75
N ALA A 330 21.28 -9.46 11.60
CA ALA A 330 21.50 -8.03 11.50
C ALA A 330 20.35 -7.25 12.16
N ILE A 331 19.13 -7.80 12.19
CA ILE A 331 18.00 -7.14 12.84
C ILE A 331 18.28 -6.80 14.29
N LYS A 332 19.02 -7.67 15.00
CA LYS A 332 19.37 -7.45 16.40
C LYS A 332 20.17 -6.17 16.57
N ASN A 333 21.12 -5.90 15.67
CA ASN A 333 21.94 -4.69 15.71
C ASN A 333 21.14 -3.45 15.32
N LEU A 334 20.22 -3.60 14.35
CA LEU A 334 19.36 -2.50 13.90
C LEU A 334 18.35 -2.06 14.98
N VAL A 335 17.95 -2.96 15.88
CA VAL A 335 16.96 -2.67 16.94
C VAL A 335 17.56 -2.62 18.36
N SER A 336 18.82 -3.01 18.58
CA SER A 336 19.39 -3.18 19.94
C SER A 336 19.42 -1.91 20.77
N ASN A 337 19.49 -0.73 20.14
CA ASN A 337 19.62 0.54 20.85
C ASN A 337 18.27 1.17 21.24
N MET A 338 17.14 0.52 20.94
CA MET A 338 15.81 1.03 21.34
C MET A 338 15.63 1.13 22.87
N ASN A 339 16.45 0.42 23.65
CA ASN A 339 16.36 0.39 25.12
C ASN A 339 17.34 1.34 25.83
N ASP A 340 18.34 1.88 25.13
CA ASP A 340 19.48 2.57 25.76
C ASP A 340 19.59 4.06 25.30
N GLY A 341 18.74 4.95 25.85
CA GLY A 341 18.88 6.42 25.79
C GLY A 341 18.17 7.10 24.60
N GLU A 342 17.49 8.24 24.72
CA GLU A 342 17.73 9.43 25.54
C GLU A 342 16.55 9.79 26.46
N GLY A 343 16.85 10.49 27.55
CA GLY A 343 15.90 10.93 28.57
C GLY A 343 14.93 12.02 28.10
N THR A 344 13.95 11.64 27.27
CA THR A 344 12.64 12.27 27.37
C THR A 344 11.88 11.62 28.52
N ASP A 345 11.35 12.45 29.40
CA ASP A 345 10.49 12.12 30.54
C ASP A 345 9.12 11.59 30.08
N ASP A 346 9.09 10.80 29.00
CA ASP A 346 7.90 10.16 28.45
C ASP A 346 7.62 8.90 29.25
N SER A 347 7.03 9.15 30.42
CA SER A 347 6.33 8.17 31.27
C SER A 347 5.28 7.31 30.55
N HIS A 348 5.09 7.49 29.24
CA HIS A 348 4.21 6.71 28.37
C HIS A 348 4.85 5.49 27.70
N SER A 349 6.18 5.31 27.78
CA SER A 349 6.89 4.24 27.05
C SER A 349 7.13 2.95 27.85
N LYS A 350 6.65 2.85 29.11
CA LYS A 350 6.79 1.63 29.92
C LYS A 350 5.91 0.50 29.38
N GLY A 351 6.51 -0.35 28.55
CA GLY A 351 5.99 -1.65 28.14
C GLY A 351 4.81 -1.53 27.18
N ILE A 352 5.09 -1.17 25.94
CA ILE A 352 4.14 -1.26 24.82
C ILE A 352 3.90 -2.76 24.54
N LEU A 353 3.07 -3.38 25.39
CA LEU A 353 2.40 -4.62 25.10
C LEU A 353 1.35 -4.34 24.02
N LEU A 354 1.26 -5.22 23.03
CA LEU A 354 0.33 -5.25 21.88
C LEU A 354 -1.17 -5.32 22.27
N SER A 355 -1.54 -5.01 23.52
CA SER A 355 -2.90 -5.08 24.05
C SER A 355 -3.68 -3.75 23.95
N GLY A 356 -3.24 -2.81 23.11
CA GLY A 356 -3.67 -1.40 23.15
C GLY A 356 -4.79 -0.95 22.19
N ALA A 357 -5.22 -1.77 21.23
CA ALA A 357 -6.17 -1.30 20.20
C ALA A 357 -7.55 -0.90 20.76
N SER A 358 -8.00 -1.52 21.86
CA SER A 358 -9.34 -1.29 22.42
C SER A 358 -9.51 0.01 23.22
N SER A 359 -8.43 0.77 23.44
CA SER A 359 -8.45 2.02 24.22
C SER A 359 -8.06 3.28 23.44
N PHE A 360 -7.87 3.17 22.12
CA PHE A 360 -7.48 4.28 21.26
C PHE A 360 -8.59 5.36 21.24
N LYS A 361 -8.28 6.54 21.78
CA LYS A 361 -9.16 7.71 21.85
C LYS A 361 -8.40 8.92 21.31
N PRO A 362 -8.35 9.09 19.98
CA PRO A 362 -7.55 10.14 19.38
C PRO A 362 -8.06 11.51 19.83
N THR A 363 -7.11 12.37 20.20
CA THR A 363 -7.42 13.76 20.60
C THR A 363 -7.30 14.73 19.45
N ALA A 364 -6.70 14.30 18.33
CA ALA A 364 -6.72 14.99 17.06
C ALA A 364 -7.05 14.03 15.91
N ILE A 365 -7.68 14.56 14.85
CA ILE A 365 -8.00 13.81 13.64
C ILE A 365 -7.49 14.58 12.43
N ILE A 366 -6.93 13.86 11.46
CA ILE A 366 -6.71 14.34 10.10
C ILE A 366 -7.69 13.56 9.20
N PHE A 367 -8.69 14.25 8.64
CA PHE A 367 -9.60 13.63 7.67
C PHE A 367 -9.10 13.89 6.25
N ILE A 368 -8.69 12.85 5.54
CA ILE A 368 -8.11 12.91 4.20
C ILE A 368 -9.03 12.13 3.26
N PRO A 369 -9.88 12.78 2.45
CA PRO A 369 -10.63 12.06 1.43
C PRO A 369 -9.64 11.41 0.46
N TYR A 370 -9.46 10.10 0.55
CA TYR A 370 -8.35 9.44 -0.18
C TYR A 370 -8.49 9.60 -1.69
N ARG A 371 -9.72 9.65 -2.22
CA ARG A 371 -10.05 9.96 -3.62
C ARG A 371 -9.53 11.33 -4.08
N ALA A 372 -9.41 12.28 -3.16
CA ALA A 372 -8.84 13.59 -3.46
C ALA A 372 -7.32 13.54 -3.53
N PHE A 373 -6.69 12.81 -2.60
CA PHE A 373 -5.26 12.50 -2.66
C PHE A 373 -4.94 11.77 -3.98
N TYR A 374 -5.84 10.87 -4.39
CA TYR A 374 -5.75 10.09 -5.62
C TYR A 374 -5.67 10.93 -6.90
N ALA A 375 -6.31 12.10 -6.90
CA ALA A 375 -6.36 12.94 -8.07
C ALA A 375 -5.04 13.67 -8.41
N TYR A 376 -3.99 13.59 -7.57
CA TYR A 376 -2.76 14.39 -7.76
C TYR A 376 -1.44 13.59 -7.75
N GLN A 377 -1.48 12.31 -8.07
CA GLN A 377 -0.46 11.37 -7.61
C GLN A 377 0.84 11.25 -8.44
N PHE A 378 1.40 12.33 -8.99
CA PHE A 378 2.70 12.24 -9.70
C PHE A 378 3.63 13.44 -9.45
N ALA A 379 3.44 14.16 -8.34
CA ALA A 379 4.21 15.33 -7.96
C ALA A 379 5.36 14.96 -6.99
N ILE A 380 6.56 14.73 -7.53
CA ILE A 380 7.75 14.28 -6.81
C ILE A 380 8.84 15.34 -6.86
N SER A 381 9.27 15.81 -5.69
CA SER A 381 10.37 16.79 -5.57
C SER A 381 11.63 16.33 -6.30
N GLY A 382 12.23 17.23 -7.07
CA GLY A 382 13.48 17.00 -7.80
C GLY A 382 13.41 15.94 -8.90
N SER A 383 12.26 15.31 -9.13
CA SER A 383 12.12 14.21 -10.09
C SER A 383 11.04 14.47 -11.13
N THR A 384 9.92 15.09 -10.77
CA THR A 384 8.82 15.35 -11.70
C THR A 384 8.32 16.78 -11.54
N CYS A 385 7.64 17.30 -12.55
CA CYS A 385 6.86 18.54 -12.43
C CYS A 385 7.65 19.81 -12.11
N GLY A 386 8.97 19.78 -12.33
CA GLY A 386 9.86 20.91 -12.04
C GLY A 386 9.90 21.31 -10.57
N LEU A 387 9.48 20.43 -9.65
CA LEU A 387 9.48 20.71 -8.22
C LEU A 387 10.91 20.76 -7.69
N ASP A 388 11.19 21.74 -6.84
CA ASP A 388 12.49 21.87 -6.19
C ASP A 388 12.81 20.64 -5.34
N HIS A 389 14.10 20.31 -5.26
CA HIS A 389 14.58 19.28 -4.35
C HIS A 389 14.33 19.70 -2.90
N ILE A 390 13.89 18.76 -2.07
CA ILE A 390 13.61 18.99 -0.65
C ILE A 390 14.77 18.41 0.17
N GLN A 391 15.17 19.13 1.23
CA GLN A 391 16.17 18.62 2.17
C GLN A 391 15.69 17.31 2.78
N CYS A 392 16.59 16.34 2.96
CA CYS A 392 16.23 15.11 3.65
C CYS A 392 15.64 15.41 5.03
N TRP A 393 14.67 14.59 5.44
CA TRP A 393 13.96 14.74 6.71
C TRP A 393 14.90 14.81 7.92
N HIS A 394 16.00 14.06 7.85
CA HIS A 394 17.04 14.07 8.87
C HIS A 394 18.43 14.14 8.21
N GLU A 395 19.39 14.79 8.85
CA GLU A 395 20.74 14.96 8.29
C GLU A 395 21.46 13.63 8.07
N SER A 396 21.25 12.63 8.94
CA SER A 396 21.84 11.30 8.76
C SER A 396 21.33 10.55 7.53
N PHE A 397 20.19 10.94 6.96
CA PHE A 397 19.62 10.28 5.76
C PHE A 397 20.41 10.59 4.50
N ARG A 398 21.23 11.65 4.51
CA ARG A 398 22.10 12.03 3.39
C ARG A 398 23.11 10.96 3.01
N ASN A 399 23.43 10.06 3.96
CA ASN A 399 24.38 8.97 3.78
C ASN A 399 23.69 7.62 3.51
N ILE A 400 22.35 7.56 3.57
CA ILE A 400 21.62 6.34 3.23
C ILE A 400 21.70 6.15 1.71
N PRO A 401 21.95 4.92 1.23
CA PRO A 401 21.99 4.64 -0.20
C PRO A 401 20.72 5.08 -0.92
N VAL A 402 20.89 5.71 -2.09
CA VAL A 402 19.80 6.04 -3.00
C VAL A 402 19.80 5.10 -4.21
N PHE A 403 18.61 4.71 -4.64
CA PHE A 403 18.35 3.76 -5.72
C PHE A 403 17.61 4.46 -6.87
N ASP A 404 17.75 3.94 -8.09
CA ASP A 404 17.04 4.36 -9.29
C ASP A 404 16.78 5.87 -9.44
N HIS A 405 15.53 6.30 -9.27
CA HIS A 405 15.13 7.71 -9.39
C HIS A 405 15.80 8.61 -8.35
N GLY A 406 16.03 8.10 -7.14
CA GLY A 406 16.76 8.78 -6.07
C GLY A 406 18.23 9.07 -6.42
N LYS A 407 18.86 8.35 -7.36
CA LYS A 407 20.25 8.62 -7.80
C LYS A 407 20.44 9.99 -8.46
N LYS A 408 19.35 10.64 -8.88
CA LYS A 408 19.37 12.00 -9.45
C LYS A 408 19.25 13.09 -8.38
N ALA A 409 19.04 12.74 -7.11
CA ALA A 409 18.93 13.72 -6.04
C ALA A 409 20.25 14.51 -5.85
N ILE A 410 20.12 15.79 -5.54
CA ILE A 410 21.27 16.63 -5.16
C ILE A 410 21.78 16.17 -3.79
N PRO A 411 23.10 16.14 -3.55
CA PRO A 411 23.63 15.82 -2.23
C PRO A 411 22.95 16.62 -1.12
N GLY A 412 22.50 15.93 -0.07
CA GLY A 412 21.78 16.56 1.03
C GLY A 412 20.25 16.59 0.89
N THR A 413 19.73 16.25 -0.28
CA THR A 413 18.29 16.27 -0.60
C THR A 413 17.74 14.86 -0.77
N CYS A 414 16.44 14.72 -0.54
CA CYS A 414 15.72 13.47 -0.69
C CYS A 414 14.55 13.68 -1.66
N THR A 415 14.34 12.69 -2.52
CA THR A 415 13.16 12.64 -3.40
C THR A 415 11.96 12.27 -2.55
N VAL A 416 11.01 13.19 -2.41
CA VAL A 416 9.77 12.98 -1.64
C VAL A 416 8.53 13.34 -2.45
N ASP A 417 7.45 12.61 -2.20
CA ASP A 417 6.11 12.97 -2.66
C ASP A 417 5.66 14.25 -1.96
N ALA A 418 5.27 15.24 -2.75
CA ALA A 418 4.96 16.58 -2.26
C ALA A 418 3.71 16.62 -1.35
N PHE A 419 2.70 15.79 -1.61
CA PHE A 419 1.50 15.71 -0.78
C PHE A 419 1.77 14.92 0.49
N GLN A 420 2.47 13.81 0.37
CA GLN A 420 2.91 13.02 1.51
C GLN A 420 3.75 13.88 2.45
N HIS A 421 4.68 14.70 1.92
CA HIS A 421 5.48 15.62 2.72
C HIS A 421 4.62 16.64 3.49
N LYS A 422 3.59 17.23 2.86
CA LYS A 422 2.64 18.11 3.55
C LYS A 422 1.86 17.39 4.64
N LEU A 423 1.41 16.17 4.36
CA LEU A 423 0.71 15.35 5.34
C LEU A 423 1.58 15.03 6.56
N ILE A 424 2.83 14.65 6.31
CA ILE A 424 3.84 14.41 7.36
C ILE A 424 4.02 15.65 8.24
N ASN A 425 4.13 16.85 7.66
CA ASN A 425 4.28 18.09 8.43
C ASN A 425 3.08 18.36 9.34
N VAL A 426 1.85 18.15 8.86
CA VAL A 426 0.63 18.29 9.67
C VAL A 426 0.61 17.25 10.81
N TRP A 427 0.92 16.00 10.48
CA TRP A 427 0.96 14.92 11.44
C TRP A 427 1.99 15.17 12.54
N ASP A 428 3.21 15.56 12.19
CA ASP A 428 4.26 15.83 13.17
C ASP A 428 3.94 17.03 14.05
N ASP A 429 3.36 18.11 13.51
CA ASP A 429 2.88 19.26 14.29
C ASP A 429 1.82 18.83 15.32
N LEU A 430 0.78 18.11 14.89
CA LEU A 430 -0.26 17.62 15.79
C LEU A 430 0.31 16.75 16.90
N ARG A 431 1.25 15.86 16.57
CA ARG A 431 1.88 14.96 17.54
C ARG A 431 2.69 15.65 18.61
N THR A 432 3.15 16.89 18.39
CA THR A 432 3.82 17.66 19.46
C THR A 432 2.87 18.08 20.58
N ARG A 433 1.55 18.10 20.30
CA ARG A 433 0.51 18.57 21.23
C ARG A 433 -0.63 17.58 21.47
N HIS A 434 -0.65 16.46 20.76
CA HIS A 434 -1.63 15.38 20.88
C HIS A 434 -0.92 14.03 21.06
N ALA A 435 -1.23 13.34 22.15
CA ALA A 435 -0.69 12.00 22.42
C ALA A 435 -1.16 10.95 21.40
N GLN A 436 -2.37 11.13 20.85
CA GLN A 436 -2.96 10.23 19.85
C GLN A 436 -3.59 11.09 18.75
N VAL A 437 -3.14 10.85 17.52
CA VAL A 437 -3.64 11.44 16.28
C VAL A 437 -4.20 10.31 15.42
N ALA A 438 -5.40 10.48 14.89
CA ALA A 438 -6.00 9.55 13.94
C ALA A 438 -5.95 10.10 12.52
N VAL A 439 -5.55 9.29 11.54
CA VAL A 439 -5.79 9.57 10.12
C VAL A 439 -7.03 8.82 9.69
N ILE A 440 -8.00 9.53 9.12
CA ILE A 440 -9.26 8.97 8.67
C ILE A 440 -9.39 9.22 7.17
N ALA A 441 -9.55 8.15 6.40
CA ALA A 441 -9.66 8.23 4.94
C ALA A 441 -11.10 8.19 4.43
N ASP A 442 -11.96 7.50 5.17
CA ASP A 442 -13.38 7.31 4.85
C ASP A 442 -14.25 8.21 5.73
N PRO A 443 -15.21 8.95 5.14
CA PRO A 443 -16.12 9.77 5.94
C PRO A 443 -16.95 8.92 6.90
N GLU A 444 -17.31 7.68 6.55
CA GLU A 444 -18.08 6.78 7.41
C GLU A 444 -17.42 6.53 8.78
N GLN A 445 -16.09 6.55 8.83
CA GLN A 445 -15.32 6.39 10.07
C GLN A 445 -15.35 7.64 10.98
N LEU A 446 -15.76 8.80 10.46
CA LEU A 446 -15.99 10.01 11.26
C LEU A 446 -17.27 9.89 12.09
N THR A 447 -17.29 8.98 13.07
CA THR A 447 -18.43 8.79 13.98
C THR A 447 -18.62 10.01 14.88
N GLU A 448 -19.83 10.22 15.39
CA GLU A 448 -20.09 11.32 16.32
C GLU A 448 -19.22 11.24 17.58
N ASP A 449 -19.03 10.04 18.13
CA ASP A 449 -18.16 9.84 19.29
C ASP A 449 -16.73 10.28 18.99
N LEU A 450 -16.17 9.84 17.86
CA LEU A 450 -14.83 10.22 17.43
C LEU A 450 -14.70 11.75 17.27
N LEU A 451 -15.68 12.39 16.62
CA LEU A 451 -15.70 13.83 16.41
C LEU A 451 -15.90 14.64 17.69
N LYS A 452 -16.64 14.10 18.66
CA LYS A 452 -16.91 14.74 19.96
C LYS A 452 -15.71 14.67 20.90
N PHE A 453 -14.92 13.60 20.86
CA PHE A 453 -13.74 13.44 21.70
C PHE A 453 -12.47 14.12 21.14
N SER A 454 -12.42 14.32 19.82
CA SER A 454 -11.32 15.03 19.17
C SER A 454 -11.37 16.53 19.47
N LYS A 455 -10.26 17.04 20.02
CA LYS A 455 -10.06 18.46 20.35
C LYS A 455 -9.65 19.27 19.14
N GLU A 456 -8.90 18.65 18.24
CA GLU A 456 -8.42 19.25 17.00
C GLU A 456 -8.82 18.36 15.82
N ARG A 457 -9.27 18.98 14.73
CA ARG A 457 -9.73 18.29 13.53
C ARG A 457 -9.18 19.03 12.34
N ILE A 458 -8.36 18.37 11.55
CA ILE A 458 -7.69 18.93 10.39
C ILE A 458 -8.30 18.35 9.12
N PHE A 459 -8.56 19.23 8.14
CA PHE A 459 -9.01 18.86 6.82
C PHE A 459 -8.01 19.37 5.77
N PRO A 460 -7.17 18.50 5.19
CA PRO A 460 -6.36 18.82 4.02
C PRO A 460 -7.24 19.16 2.83
N ARG A 461 -7.14 20.40 2.35
CA ARG A 461 -7.90 20.88 1.20
C ARG A 461 -7.02 20.89 -0.04
N PHE A 462 -7.46 20.18 -1.08
CA PHE A 462 -6.78 20.05 -2.37
C PHE A 462 -7.44 20.99 -3.40
N PRO A 463 -6.98 22.26 -3.52
CA PRO A 463 -7.78 23.36 -4.10
C PRO A 463 -8.29 23.14 -5.53
N CYS A 464 -7.67 22.26 -6.30
CA CYS A 464 -7.91 22.08 -7.73
C CYS A 464 -8.97 21.02 -8.01
N VAL A 465 -9.23 20.15 -7.04
CA VAL A 465 -10.29 19.13 -7.10
C VAL A 465 -11.31 19.30 -5.98
N MET A 466 -11.06 20.17 -5.00
CA MET A 466 -11.98 20.51 -3.92
C MET A 466 -12.36 21.98 -3.97
N LYS A 467 -13.39 22.29 -4.74
CA LYS A 467 -14.00 23.62 -4.79
C LYS A 467 -15.05 23.76 -3.69
N ASP A 468 -15.46 24.99 -3.39
CA ASP A 468 -16.38 25.29 -2.28
C ASP A 468 -17.76 24.62 -2.41
N GLU A 469 -18.16 24.29 -3.64
CA GLU A 469 -19.50 23.75 -3.92
C GLU A 469 -19.48 22.32 -4.45
N THR A 470 -18.35 21.85 -5.00
CA THR A 470 -18.24 20.55 -5.68
C THR A 470 -16.82 20.00 -5.57
N TRP A 471 -16.72 18.67 -5.52
CA TRP A 471 -15.46 17.95 -5.51
C TRP A 471 -15.30 17.16 -6.82
N HIS A 472 -14.26 17.48 -7.60
CA HIS A 472 -14.02 16.99 -8.96
C HIS A 472 -13.17 15.70 -8.98
N PHE A 473 -13.72 14.63 -8.41
CA PHE A 473 -13.16 13.28 -8.48
C PHE A 473 -14.28 12.23 -8.35
N PHE A 474 -13.99 10.96 -8.61
CA PHE A 474 -14.96 9.87 -8.46
C PHE A 474 -15.54 9.84 -7.02
N GLU A 475 -16.87 9.80 -6.90
CA GLU A 475 -17.62 9.90 -5.62
C GLU A 475 -17.48 11.26 -4.88
N GLY A 476 -16.87 12.26 -5.52
CA GLY A 476 -16.59 13.55 -4.88
C GLY A 476 -17.81 14.27 -4.31
N ASP A 477 -18.92 14.31 -5.05
CA ASP A 477 -20.15 14.98 -4.61
C ASP A 477 -20.78 14.30 -3.38
N GLU A 478 -20.79 12.97 -3.33
CA GLU A 478 -21.31 12.20 -2.19
C GLU A 478 -20.43 12.39 -0.95
N LEU A 479 -19.10 12.34 -1.14
CA LEU A 479 -18.11 12.57 -0.08
C LEU A 479 -18.19 14.01 0.44
N PHE A 480 -18.40 15.00 -0.44
CA PHE A 480 -18.59 16.40 -0.07
C PHE A 480 -19.86 16.59 0.77
N ALA A 481 -20.98 16.00 0.36
CA ALA A 481 -22.24 16.08 1.11
C ALA A 481 -22.07 15.50 2.52
N SER A 482 -21.46 14.32 2.65
CA SER A 482 -21.16 13.69 3.94
C SER A 482 -20.23 14.54 4.80
N TYR A 483 -19.16 15.09 4.21
CA TYR A 483 -18.25 16.00 4.91
C TYR A 483 -18.95 17.28 5.39
N LYS A 484 -19.78 17.90 4.55
CA LYS A 484 -20.50 19.14 4.87
C LYS A 484 -21.45 18.97 6.05
N GLU A 485 -22.16 17.84 6.11
CA GLU A 485 -23.02 17.51 7.24
C GLU A 485 -22.21 17.41 8.55
N LYS A 486 -21.08 16.70 8.52
CA LYS A 486 -20.24 16.48 9.71
C LYS A 486 -19.52 17.76 10.15
N SER A 487 -18.96 18.51 9.21
CA SER A 487 -18.22 19.75 9.47
C SER A 487 -19.11 20.87 10.00
N PHE A 488 -20.40 20.88 9.66
CA PHE A 488 -21.38 21.82 10.24
C PHE A 488 -21.50 21.64 11.76
N ASN A 489 -21.56 20.40 12.24
CA ASN A 489 -21.68 20.09 13.66
C ASN A 489 -20.32 20.07 14.37
N TYR A 490 -19.26 19.70 13.65
CA TYR A 490 -17.90 19.51 14.18
C TYR A 490 -16.88 20.20 13.27
N PRO A 491 -16.62 21.51 13.45
CA PRO A 491 -15.75 22.27 12.55
C PRO A 491 -14.34 21.68 12.45
N PHE A 492 -13.82 21.67 11.21
CA PHE A 492 -12.45 21.32 10.86
C PHE A 492 -11.64 22.59 10.60
N SER A 493 -10.35 22.56 10.97
CA SER A 493 -9.38 23.56 10.51
C SER A 493 -8.85 23.11 9.15
N GLU A 494 -9.08 23.93 8.13
CA GLU A 494 -8.59 23.62 6.79
C GLU A 494 -7.10 23.95 6.65
N VAL A 495 -6.35 23.03 6.05
CA VAL A 495 -4.95 23.23 5.67
C VAL A 495 -4.84 23.11 4.17
N LEU A 496 -4.28 24.12 3.50
CA LEU A 496 -4.16 24.13 2.05
C LEU A 496 -3.01 23.23 1.58
N PHE A 497 -3.36 22.20 0.83
CA PHE A 497 -2.43 21.28 0.18
C PHE A 497 -2.15 21.76 -1.26
N GLU A 498 -1.80 23.03 -1.40
CA GLU A 498 -1.39 23.63 -2.68
C GLU A 498 0.06 23.26 -3.01
N ILE A 499 0.34 22.83 -4.24
CA ILE A 499 1.72 22.68 -4.73
C ILE A 499 1.95 23.80 -5.75
N PRO A 500 2.93 24.69 -5.50
CA PRO A 500 3.21 25.79 -6.43
C PRO A 500 3.44 25.27 -7.86
N GLY A 501 2.76 25.91 -8.83
CA GLY A 501 2.87 25.55 -10.25
C GLY A 501 1.96 24.41 -10.69
N LEU A 502 1.42 23.62 -9.77
CA LEU A 502 0.32 22.69 -10.07
C LEU A 502 -0.99 23.47 -9.99
N CYS A 503 -1.91 23.18 -10.91
CA CYS A 503 -3.23 23.85 -11.03
C CYS A 503 -3.24 25.20 -11.76
N SER A 504 -2.23 25.42 -12.61
CA SER A 504 -2.06 26.65 -13.41
C SER A 504 -3.02 26.80 -14.59
N PHE A 505 -3.97 25.88 -14.80
CA PHE A 505 -4.94 25.93 -15.88
C PHE A 505 -6.37 25.79 -15.35
N GLY A 506 -7.10 26.91 -15.39
CA GLY A 506 -8.55 27.00 -15.33
C GLY A 506 -9.06 27.74 -16.55
#